data_AF-A0A367R0D9-F1
#
_entry.id   AF-A0A367R0D9-F1
#
_cell.length_a   1.000
_cell.length_b   1.000
_cell.length_c   1.000
_cell.angle_alpha   90.00
_cell.angle_beta   90.00
_cell.angle_gamma   90.00
#
_symmetry.space_group_name_H-M   'P 1'
#
loop_
_entity.id
_entity.type
_entity.pdbx_description
1 polymer ?
#
loop_
_entity_poly.entity_id
_entity_poly.type
_entity_poly.pdbx_seq_one_letter_code
_entity_poly.pdbx_strand_id
1 'polypeptide(L)' 'MNFEWVLWVLYKQLIRSGTSIGANVAESQSAQSKADFLSKLQIALKEAKETKYWLRILITTVIVEEHKLLPLVTENE' A
#
# COMPACT_ATOMS: atom_id res chain seq x y z
N MET A 1 11.03 -13.85 19.11
CA MET A 1 10.22 -13.60 17.89
C MET A 1 11.02 -14.10 16.70
N ASN A 2 10.48 -15.02 15.89
CA ASN A 2 11.20 -15.55 14.72
C ASN A 2 11.16 -14.50 13.58
N PHE A 3 12.30 -14.29 12.91
CA PHE A 3 12.45 -13.39 11.77
C PHE A 3 11.47 -13.72 10.62
N GLU A 4 11.24 -15.00 10.33
CA GLU A 4 10.28 -15.43 9.28
C GLU A 4 8.86 -14.94 9.59
N TRP A 5 8.48 -14.96 10.87
CA TRP A 5 7.17 -14.49 11.29
C TRP A 5 7.03 -12.98 11.13
N VAL A 6 8.09 -12.21 11.45
CA VAL A 6 8.12 -10.76 11.23
C VAL A 6 7.97 -10.44 9.74
N LEU A 7 8.72 -11.13 8.88
CA LEU A 7 8.61 -10.98 7.44
C LEU A 7 7.20 -11.27 6.93
N TRP A 8 6.61 -12.37 7.37
CA TRP A 8 5.25 -12.74 6.98
C TRP A 8 4.23 -11.66 7.34
N VAL A 9 4.33 -11.07 8.54
CA VAL A 9 3.46 -9.97 8.96
C VAL A 9 3.64 -8.73 8.09
N LEU A 10 4.89 -8.33 7.81
CA LEU A 10 5.18 -7.16 6.97
C LEU A 10 4.68 -7.35 5.53
N TYR A 11 4.93 -8.51 4.92
CA TYR A 11 4.45 -8.83 3.57
C TYR A 11 2.93 -8.83 3.50
N LYS A 12 2.26 -9.39 4.53
CA LYS A 12 0.80 -9.39 4.58
C LYS A 12 0.22 -7.98 4.63
N GLN A 13 0.83 -7.07 5.40
CA GLN A 13 0.38 -5.67 5.47
C GLN A 13 0.64 -4.94 4.15
N LEU A 14 1.80 -5.14 3.53
CA LEU A 14 2.13 -4.56 2.24
C LEU A 14 1.17 -5.01 1.13
N ILE A 15 0.91 -6.32 1.02
CA ILE A 15 0.03 -6.86 -0.03
C ILE A 15 -1.40 -6.37 0.19
N ARG A 16 -1.89 -6.36 1.43
CA ARG A 16 -3.24 -5.87 1.75
C ARG A 16 -3.41 -4.41 1.35
N SER A 17 -2.49 -3.55 1.78
CA SER A 17 -2.57 -2.12 1.46
C SER A 17 -2.43 -1.87 -0.05
N GLY A 18 -1.43 -2.47 -0.70
CA GLY A 18 -1.20 -2.28 -2.13
C GLY A 18 -2.37 -2.73 -3.01
N THR A 19 -2.97 -3.89 -2.71
CA THR A 19 -4.13 -4.39 -3.46
C THR A 19 -5.41 -3.59 -3.18
N SER A 20 -5.53 -2.98 -2.00
CA SER A 20 -6.69 -2.17 -1.62
C SER A 20 -6.76 -0.83 -2.36
N ILE A 21 -5.64 -0.31 -2.88
CA ILE A 21 -5.60 0.90 -3.71
C ILE A 21 -6.50 0.71 -4.94
N GLY A 22 -6.18 -0.30 -5.76
CA GLY A 22 -6.92 -0.59 -6.98
C GLY A 22 -8.37 -1.00 -6.71
N ALA A 23 -8.62 -1.75 -5.63
CA ALA A 23 -9.97 -2.12 -5.22
C ALA A 23 -10.85 -0.89 -4.94
N ASN A 24 -10.36 0.08 -4.17
CA ASN A 24 -11.10 1.30 -3.87
C ASN A 24 -11.27 2.22 -5.09
N VAL A 25 -10.28 2.28 -5.99
CA VAL A 25 -10.41 2.99 -7.27
C VAL A 25 -11.49 2.34 -8.13
N ALA A 26 -11.53 1.01 -8.23
CA ALA A 26 -12.56 0.29 -8.96
C ALA A 26 -13.96 0.50 -8.36
N GLU A 27 -14.11 0.42 -7.03
CA GLU A 27 -15.36 0.70 -6.33
C GLU A 27 -15.86 2.13 -6.59
N SER A 28 -14.96 3.11 -6.65
CA SER A 28 -15.33 4.50 -6.94
C SER A 28 -16.07 4.64 -8.28
N GLN A 29 -15.78 3.79 -9.27
CA GLN A 29 -16.44 3.85 -10.58
C GLN A 29 -17.92 3.49 -10.53
N SER A 30 -18.38 2.83 -9.46
CA SER A 30 -19.78 2.50 -9.21
C SER A 30 -20.41 3.35 -8.09
N ALA A 31 -19.80 4.49 -7.76
CA ALA A 31 -20.25 5.35 -6.68
C ALA A 31 -21.67 5.90 -6.89
N GLN A 32 -22.45 5.93 -5.82
CA GLN A 32 -23.85 6.39 -5.84
C GLN A 32 -23.97 7.92 -5.83
N SER A 33 -22.88 8.63 -5.53
CA SER A 33 -22.82 10.09 -5.50
C SER A 33 -21.39 10.60 -5.67
N LYS A 34 -21.24 11.91 -5.89
CA LYS A 34 -19.91 12.57 -5.88
C LYS A 34 -19.20 12.44 -4.53
N ALA A 35 -19.93 12.50 -3.42
CA ALA A 35 -19.35 12.36 -2.09
C ALA A 35 -18.81 10.93 -1.86
N ASP A 36 -19.56 9.92 -2.30
CA ASP A 36 -19.15 8.51 -2.25
C ASP A 36 -17.92 8.26 -3.15
N PHE A 37 -17.93 8.77 -4.37
CA PHE A 37 -16.79 8.74 -5.28
C PHE A 37 -15.52 9.30 -4.63
N LEU A 38 -15.60 10.51 -4.06
CA LEU A 38 -14.49 11.14 -3.37
C LEU A 38 -14.04 10.35 -2.14
N SER A 39 -14.97 9.80 -1.36
CA SER A 39 -14.67 8.98 -0.19
C SER A 39 -13.83 7.75 -0.55
N LYS A 40 -14.23 7.04 -1.61
CA LYS A 40 -13.50 5.85 -2.11
C LYS A 40 -12.10 6.20 -2.61
N LEU A 41 -11.94 7.29 -3.36
CA LEU A 41 -10.62 7.76 -3.77
C LEU A 41 -9.75 8.21 -2.58
N GLN A 42 -10.34 8.80 -1.54
CA GLN A 42 -9.61 9.13 -0.31
C GLN A 42 -9.14 7.88 0.44
N ILE A 43 -9.91 6.78 0.41
CA ILE A 43 -9.45 5.49 0.96
C ILE A 43 -8.29 4.96 0.12
N ALA A 44 -8.40 4.95 -1.22
CA ALA A 44 -7.30 4.53 -2.09
C ALA A 44 -6.00 5.32 -1.81
N LEU A 45 -6.10 6.64 -1.62
CA LEU A 45 -4.95 7.48 -1.25
C LEU A 45 -4.34 7.11 0.12
N LYS A 46 -5.17 6.75 1.10
CA LYS A 46 -4.68 6.28 2.41
C LYS A 46 -3.94 4.95 2.28
N GLU A 47 -4.47 4.02 1.50
CA GLU A 47 -3.84 2.72 1.24
C GLU A 47 -2.52 2.87 0.45
N ALA A 48 -2.41 3.83 -0.48
CA ALA A 48 -1.16 4.15 -1.17
C ALA A 48 -0.09 4.67 -0.20
N LYS A 49 -0.48 5.57 0.72
CA LYS A 49 0.41 6.06 1.77
C LYS A 49 0.85 4.95 2.73
N GLU A 50 -0.05 4.03 3.09
CA GLU A 50 0.29 2.86 3.90
C GLU A 50 1.24 1.91 3.16
N THR A 51 0.98 1.63 1.88
CA THR A 51 1.85 0.82 1.01
C THR A 51 3.26 1.40 0.97
N LYS A 52 3.38 2.72 0.76
CA LYS A 52 4.66 3.44 0.77
C LYS A 52 5.38 3.32 2.12
N TYR A 53 4.65 3.40 3.23
CA TYR A 53 5.22 3.21 4.57
C TYR A 53 5.82 1.80 4.71
N TRP A 54 5.11 0.75 4.30
CA TRP A 54 5.63 -0.62 4.39
C TRP A 54 6.83 -0.87 3.47
N LEU A 55 6.83 -0.32 2.25
CA LEU A 55 8.00 -0.36 1.35
C LEU A 55 9.22 0.29 2.00
N ARG A 56 9.04 1.46 2.65
CA ARG A 56 10.13 2.13 3.38
C ARG A 56 10.64 1.30 4.55
N ILE A 57 9.76 0.64 5.31
CA ILE A 57 10.18 -0.27 6.39
C ILE A 57 11.05 -1.40 5.85
N LEU A 58 10.69 -2.01 4.72
CA LEU A 58 11.49 -3.08 4.10
C LEU A 58 12.89 -2.62 3.67
N ILE A 59 13.01 -1.37 3.20
CA ILE A 59 14.31 -0.75 2.85
C ILE A 59 15.12 -0.43 4.10
N THR A 60 14.54 0.27 5.07
CA THR A 60 15.27 0.78 6.25
C THR A 60 15.71 -0.33 7.21
N THR A 61 15.01 -1.47 7.19
CA THR A 61 15.39 -2.68 7.95
C THR A 61 16.37 -3.59 7.18
N VAL A 62 16.81 -3.18 5.98
CA VAL A 62 17.73 -3.93 5.10
C VAL A 62 17.20 -5.33 4.76
N ILE A 63 15.87 -5.51 4.78
CA ILE A 63 15.20 -6.75 4.38
C ILE A 63 15.23 -6.90 2.87
N VAL A 64 15.08 -5.78 2.14
CA VAL A 64 15.16 -5.73 0.69
C VAL A 64 16.08 -4.58 0.28
N GLU A 65 16.91 -4.82 -0.73
CA GLU A 65 17.79 -3.80 -1.29
C GLU A 65 16.99 -2.63 -1.87
N GLU A 66 17.40 -1.40 -1.54
CA GLU A 66 16.69 -0.17 -1.91
C GLU A 66 16.40 -0.08 -3.41
N HIS A 67 17.37 -0.40 -4.26
CA HIS A 67 17.23 -0.30 -5.72
C HIS A 67 16.08 -1.16 -6.28
N LYS A 68 15.66 -2.22 -5.56
CA LYS A 68 14.54 -3.08 -5.96
C LYS A 68 13.18 -2.46 -5.62
N LEU A 69 13.11 -1.63 -4.58
CA LEU A 69 11.86 -1.06 -4.07
C LEU A 69 11.69 0.43 -4.37
N LEU A 70 12.77 1.14 -4.71
CA LEU A 70 12.73 2.57 -5.00
C LEU A 70 11.70 2.92 -6.10
N PRO A 71 11.59 2.19 -7.23
CA PRO A 71 10.56 2.48 -8.23
C PRO A 71 9.13 2.42 -7.67
N LEU A 72 8.85 1.44 -6.78
CA LEU A 72 7.55 1.26 -6.16
C LEU A 72 7.25 2.36 -5.13
N VAL A 73 8.28 2.85 -4.42
CA VAL A 73 8.13 3.98 -3.49
C VAL A 73 7.77 5.26 -4.24
N THR A 74 8.35 5.48 -5.42
CA THR A 74 8.09 6.65 -6.28
C THR A 74 6.72 6.57 -6.97
N GLU A 75 6.23 5.38 -7.31
CA GLU A 75 4.87 5.22 -7.88
C GLU A 75 3.76 5.60 -6.88
N ASN A 76 4.03 5.49 -5.58
CA ASN A 76 3.10 5.83 -4.50
C ASN A 76 3.28 7.28 -3.98
N GLU A 77 3.86 8.20 -4.77
CA GLU A 77 3.93 9.65 -4.47
C GLU A 77 2.61 10.39 -4.74
#